data_AF-A0A520HVR6-F1
#
_entry.id   AF-A0A520HVR6-F1
#
_cell.length_a   1.000
_cell.length_b   1.000
_cell.length_c   1.000
_cell.angle_alpha   90.00
_cell.angle_beta   90.00
_cell.angle_gamma   90.00
#
_symmetry.space_group_name_H-M   'P 1'
#
loop_
_entity.id
_entity.type
_entity.pdbx_description
1 polymer ?
#
loop_
_entity_poly.entity_id
_entity_poly.type
_entity_poly.pdbx_seq_one_letter_code
_entity_poly.pdbx_strand_id
1 'polypeptide(L)'
;MATLHAFANPARFLKIAKPLTPALFWAGVALIVLGCWAGLTQTPPDYLQGETVRILYIHVPAAWLGMGGWRQTRNMMLEIAIPLHPP
;
A
#
# COMPACT_ATOMS: atom_id res chain seq x y z
N MET A 1 27.51 -17.99 -6.72
CA MET A 1 26.27 -17.23 -6.92
C MET A 1 26.06 -16.29 -5.72
N ALA A 2 26.44 -15.02 -5.85
CA ALA A 2 26.19 -14.02 -4.82
C ALA A 2 24.87 -13.31 -5.13
N THR A 3 23.75 -13.96 -4.85
CA THR A 3 22.46 -13.56 -5.43
C THR A 3 21.57 -12.72 -4.51
N LEU A 4 21.66 -12.83 -3.18
CA LEU A 4 20.90 -11.94 -2.26
C LEU A 4 21.68 -11.51 -0.99
N HIS A 5 22.69 -12.29 -0.58
CA HIS A 5 23.51 -12.01 0.63
C HIS A 5 24.28 -10.69 0.56
N ALA A 6 24.51 -10.16 -0.64
CA ALA A 6 25.24 -8.92 -0.84
C ALA A 6 24.46 -7.68 -0.33
N PHE A 7 23.13 -7.78 -0.23
CA PHE A 7 22.25 -6.76 0.36
C PHE A 7 22.04 -6.93 1.87
N ALA A 8 22.59 -7.99 2.48
CA ALA A 8 22.58 -8.14 3.93
C ALA A 8 23.41 -7.05 4.63
N ASN A 9 24.31 -6.38 3.90
CA ASN A 9 24.97 -5.17 4.40
C ASN A 9 24.00 -3.97 4.34
N PRO A 10 23.54 -3.45 5.50
CA PRO A 10 22.56 -2.38 5.55
C PRO A 10 23.02 -1.09 4.89
N ALA A 11 24.33 -0.80 4.86
CA ALA A 11 24.85 0.41 4.22
C ALA A 11 24.66 0.38 2.69
N ARG A 12 24.81 -0.80 2.08
CA ARG A 12 24.59 -0.98 0.64
C ARG A 12 23.11 -0.96 0.28
N PHE A 13 22.26 -1.58 1.10
CA PHE A 13 20.82 -1.56 0.90
C PHE A 13 20.26 -0.14 1.04
N LEU A 14 20.62 0.58 2.10
CA LEU A 14 20.12 1.94 2.37
C LEU A 14 20.59 2.96 1.32
N LYS A 15 21.76 2.79 0.70
CA LYS A 15 22.21 3.63 -0.42
C LYS A 15 21.24 3.60 -1.62
N ILE A 16 20.60 2.46 -1.86
CA ILE A 16 19.65 2.28 -2.97
C ILE A 16 18.23 2.59 -2.49
N ALA A 17 17.86 2.13 -1.30
CA ALA A 17 16.51 2.31 -0.76
C ALA A 17 16.18 3.79 -0.52
N LYS A 18 17.09 4.58 0.08
CA LYS A 18 16.83 5.99 0.43
C LYS A 18 16.34 6.87 -0.73
N PRO A 19 17.00 6.90 -1.90
CA PRO A 19 16.49 7.68 -3.04
C PRO A 19 15.27 7.03 -3.71
N LEU A 20 15.14 5.72 -3.63
CA LEU A 20 14.05 4.97 -4.28
C LEU A 20 12.74 5.10 -3.50
N THR A 21 12.77 5.18 -2.17
CA THR A 21 11.59 5.35 -1.31
C THR A 21 10.71 6.53 -1.72
N PRO A 22 11.21 7.79 -1.84
CA PRO A 22 10.37 8.90 -2.25
C PRO A 22 9.87 8.77 -3.70
N ALA A 23 10.69 8.20 -4.60
CA ALA A 23 10.27 7.98 -5.98
C ALA A 23 9.08 7.00 -6.08
N LEU A 24 9.15 5.87 -5.37
CA LEU A 24 8.05 4.90 -5.31
C LEU A 24 6.83 5.46 -4.59
N PHE A 25 7.03 6.29 -3.57
CA PHE A 25 5.93 6.96 -2.88
C PHE A 25 5.13 7.85 -3.85
N TRP A 26 5.81 8.74 -4.59
CA TRP A 26 5.14 9.62 -5.54
C TRP A 26 4.53 8.87 -6.72
N ALA A 27 5.20 7.82 -7.21
CA ALA A 27 4.61 6.94 -8.21
C ALA A 27 3.31 6.30 -7.69
N GLY A 28 3.31 5.80 -6.45
CA GLY A 28 2.10 5.25 -5.81
C GLY A 28 0.97 6.28 -5.70
N VAL A 29 1.28 7.51 -5.27
CA VAL A 29 0.29 8.61 -5.23
C VAL A 29 -0.29 8.89 -6.61
N ALA A 30 0.55 8.96 -7.65
CA ALA A 30 0.09 9.19 -9.01
C ALA A 30 -0.83 8.06 -9.51
N LEU A 31 -0.50 6.79 -9.23
CA LEU A 31 -1.37 5.65 -9.56
C LEU A 31 -2.72 5.72 -8.84
N ILE A 32 -2.75 6.13 -7.57
CA ILE A 32 -4.00 6.29 -6.81
C ILE A 32 -4.88 7.36 -7.46
N VAL A 33 -4.31 8.53 -7.80
CA VAL A 33 -5.05 9.63 -8.44
C VAL A 33 -5.61 9.19 -9.80
N LEU A 34 -4.79 8.53 -10.62
CA LEU A 34 -5.20 8.00 -11.92
C LEU A 34 -6.31 6.95 -11.77
N GLY A 35 -6.19 6.03 -10.80
CA GLY A 35 -7.20 5.02 -10.51
C GLY A 35 -8.53 5.61 -10.06
N CYS A 36 -8.51 6.61 -9.18
CA CYS A 36 -9.71 7.33 -8.74
C CYS A 36 -10.38 8.06 -9.91
N TRP A 37 -9.60 8.73 -10.75
CA TRP A 37 -10.12 9.42 -11.93
C TRP A 37 -10.76 8.44 -12.93
N ALA A 38 -10.05 7.34 -13.25
CA ALA A 38 -10.56 6.31 -14.15
C ALA A 38 -11.83 5.64 -13.61
N GLY A 39 -11.85 5.27 -12.32
CA GLY A 39 -12.98 4.60 -11.68
C GLY A 39 -14.27 5.44 -11.67
N LEU A 40 -14.15 6.76 -11.55
CA LEU A 40 -15.30 7.67 -11.53
C LEU A 40 -15.78 8.11 -12.92
N THR A 41 -14.90 8.19 -13.90
CA THR A 41 -15.22 8.82 -15.20
C THR A 41 -15.34 7.84 -16.36
N GLN A 42 -14.60 6.73 -16.33
CA GLN A 42 -14.52 5.79 -17.46
C GLN A 42 -15.46 4.58 -17.31
N THR A 43 -16.00 4.37 -16.10
CA THR A 43 -16.81 3.19 -15.79
C THR A 43 -18.25 3.36 -16.28
N PRO A 44 -18.75 2.46 -17.16
CA PRO A 44 -20.14 2.50 -17.59
C PRO A 44 -21.09 2.14 -16.43
N PRO A 45 -22.31 2.70 -16.42
CA PRO A 45 -23.32 2.36 -15.41
C PRO A 45 -23.77 0.89 -15.54
N ASP A 46 -23.97 0.26 -14.38
CA ASP A 46 -24.43 -1.13 -14.29
C ASP A 46 -25.97 -1.21 -14.31
N TYR A 47 -26.52 -2.34 -14.74
CA TYR A 47 -27.98 -2.49 -14.91
C TYR A 47 -28.75 -2.40 -13.57
N LEU A 48 -28.17 -2.91 -12.48
CA LEU A 48 -28.83 -2.93 -11.17
C LEU A 48 -28.45 -1.75 -10.27
N GLN A 49 -27.24 -1.22 -10.44
CA GLN A 49 -26.70 -0.16 -9.57
C GLN A 49 -26.59 1.20 -10.26
N GLY A 50 -26.89 1.29 -11.56
CA GLY A 50 -26.82 2.50 -12.36
C GLY A 50 -25.46 3.18 -12.23
N GLU A 51 -25.48 4.50 -12.00
CA GLU A 51 -24.28 5.32 -11.81
C GLU A 51 -23.57 5.08 -10.46
N THR A 52 -24.24 4.42 -9.50
CA THR A 52 -23.69 4.17 -8.15
C THR A 52 -22.54 3.16 -8.17
N VAL A 53 -22.51 2.28 -9.18
CA VAL A 53 -21.44 1.29 -9.37
C VAL A 53 -20.04 1.93 -9.42
N ARG A 54 -19.96 3.19 -9.89
CA ARG A 54 -18.71 3.95 -9.98
C ARG A 54 -18.03 4.15 -8.63
N ILE A 55 -18.81 4.19 -7.54
CA ILE A 55 -18.29 4.33 -6.18
C ILE A 55 -17.52 3.07 -5.74
N LEU A 56 -17.90 1.89 -6.23
CA LEU A 56 -17.26 0.62 -5.88
C LEU A 56 -15.77 0.61 -6.22
N TYR A 57 -15.41 1.22 -7.35
CA TYR A 57 -14.03 1.28 -7.86
C TYR A 57 -13.10 2.13 -6.99
N ILE A 58 -13.63 3.04 -6.17
CA ILE A 58 -12.87 3.78 -5.16
C ILE A 58 -12.98 3.11 -3.80
N HIS A 59 -14.17 2.62 -3.45
CA HIS A 59 -14.47 2.09 -2.13
C HIS A 59 -13.67 0.82 -1.83
N VAL A 60 -13.67 -0.18 -2.72
CA VAL A 60 -13.03 -1.48 -2.46
C VAL A 60 -11.51 -1.34 -2.26
N PRO A 61 -10.78 -0.61 -3.13
CA PRO A 61 -9.36 -0.36 -2.89
C PRO A 61 -9.11 0.45 -1.62
N ALA A 62 -9.94 1.46 -1.32
CA ALA A 62 -9.80 2.26 -0.10
C ALA A 62 -9.98 1.42 1.18
N ALA A 63 -10.95 0.50 1.19
CA ALA A 63 -11.14 -0.43 2.29
C ALA A 63 -9.92 -1.34 2.48
N TRP A 64 -9.33 -1.84 1.39
CA TRP A 64 -8.10 -2.63 1.44
C TRP A 64 -6.90 -1.85 1.98
N LEU A 65 -6.69 -0.62 1.51
CA LEU A 65 -5.61 0.25 1.99
C LEU A 65 -5.77 0.60 3.48
N GLY A 66 -7.01 0.90 3.91
CA GLY A 66 -7.32 1.17 5.32
C GLY A 66 -7.05 -0.04 6.22
N MET A 67 -7.51 -1.24 5.82
CA MET A 67 -7.25 -2.48 6.56
C MET A 67 -5.75 -2.81 6.60
N GLY A 68 -5.02 -2.61 5.50
CA GLY A 68 -3.57 -2.80 5.44
C GLY A 68 -2.82 -1.88 6.40
N GLY A 69 -3.17 -0.59 6.41
CA GLY A 69 -2.61 0.40 7.33
C GLY A 69 -2.87 0.03 8.79
N TRP A 70 -4.11 -0.30 9.13
CA TRP A 70 -4.47 -0.76 10.48
C TRP A 70 -3.69 -2.02 10.89
N ARG A 71 -3.56 -3.00 9.98
CA ARG A 71 -2.79 -4.22 10.22
C ARG A 71 -1.33 -3.91 10.51
N GLN A 72 -0.73 -2.97 9.79
CA GLN A 72 0.65 -2.53 10.01
C GLN A 72 0.82 -1.88 11.39
N THR A 73 -0.04 -0.93 11.75
CA THR A 73 0.01 -0.27 13.07
C THR A 73 -0.14 -1.28 14.21
N ARG A 74 -1.09 -2.22 14.08
CA ARG A 74 -1.25 -3.32 15.05
C ARG A 74 0.01 -4.18 15.15
N ASN A 75 0.63 -4.55 14.02
CA ASN A 75 1.83 -5.38 14.04
C ASN A 75 3.00 -4.67 14.75
N MET A 76 3.20 -3.37 14.50
CA MET A 76 4.19 -2.57 15.23
C MET A 76 3.92 -2.58 16.75
N MET A 77 2.65 -2.52 17.16
CA MET A 77 2.28 -2.62 18.58
C MET A 77 2.55 -4.02 19.17
N LEU A 78 2.27 -5.09 18.41
CA LEU A 78 2.52 -6.47 18.86
C LEU A 78 4.01 -6.76 19.06
N GLU A 79 4.87 -6.23 18.19
CA GLU A 79 6.32 -6.36 18.33
C GLU A 79 6.86 -5.70 19.61
N ILE A 80 6.21 -4.63 20.08
CA ILE A 80 6.55 -3.96 21.34
C ILE A 80 5.97 -4.72 22.55
N ALA A 81 4.79 -5.32 22.41
CA ALA A 81 4.08 -5.97 23.50
C ALA A 81 4.62 -7.37 23.86
N ILE A 82 5.01 -8.18 22.88
CA ILE A 82 5.56 -9.54 23.09
C ILE A 82 6.77 -9.57 24.04
N PRO A 83 7.76 -8.67 23.93
CA PRO A 83 8.88 -8.64 24.87
C PRO A 83 8.50 -8.19 26.30
N LEU A 84 7.37 -7.51 26.50
CA LEU A 84 6.93 -6.98 27.80
C LEU A 84 6.02 -7.95 28.58
N HIS A 85 5.50 -8.98 27.92
CA HIS A 85 4.76 -10.07 28.55
C HIS A 85 5.34 -11.41 28.05
N PRO A 86 6.47 -11.88 28.62
CA PRO A 86 6.88 -13.27 28.45
C PRO A 86 5.81 -14.19 29.06
N PRO A 87 5.63 -15.42 28.51
CA PRO A 87 4.68 -16.40 29.01
C PRO A 87 5.00 -16.87 30.44
#